data_AF-A0A329RVI2-F1
#
_entry.id   AF-A0A329RVI2-F1
#
_cell.length_a   1.000
_cell.length_b   1.000
_cell.length_c   1.000
_cell.angle_alpha   90.00
_cell.angle_beta   90.00
_cell.angle_gamma   90.00
#
_symmetry.space_group_name_H-M   'P 1'
#
loop_
_entity.id
_entity.type
_entity.pdbx_description
1 polymer ?
#
loop_
_entity_poly.entity_id
_entity_poly.type
_entity_poly.pdbx_seq_one_letter_code
_entity_poly.pdbx_strand_id
1 'polypeptide(L)'
;MFAYELEGLKRLNIRAIRWGSSYRVKVRGRTGKMVYVSNLSRPANQKLVAKQYNVSIEDLKKQMSPEYKADPKYRFYNGKHMESHLYEGIQAGEFYDKLENVLDSQKSAFKVNIALGYDLVSLTDDSETRYFHPNIGNTYVFNAPIAVNSKADIRKKIISEIRSMELANKLKYPSSGYKVKAITVFKDYIYHRNHALGDSEAVIPKVIRENKHVINFPKTNNKCDFHCIAWHSMQDPKKDPRRIQAQVKDAFKRYCSFKGITYSLGLFHSFKPVDLLQLDDFEECFQLAINVYSMD
;
A
#
# COMPACT_ATOMS: atom_id res chain seq x y z
N MET A 1 -11.64 -6.70 -29.64
CA MET A 1 -11.50 -7.02 -28.22
C MET A 1 -12.87 -6.91 -27.59
N PHE A 2 -13.35 -7.99 -26.99
CA PHE A 2 -14.62 -8.01 -26.27
C PHE A 2 -14.51 -7.27 -24.92
N ALA A 3 -15.64 -6.89 -24.34
CA ALA A 3 -15.68 -6.20 -23.06
C ALA A 3 -15.08 -7.03 -21.91
N TYR A 4 -15.35 -8.34 -21.88
CA TYR A 4 -14.80 -9.26 -20.88
C TYR A 4 -13.29 -9.46 -21.04
N GLU A 5 -12.76 -9.46 -22.27
CA GLU A 5 -11.31 -9.51 -22.51
C GLU A 5 -10.63 -8.25 -21.97
N LEU A 6 -11.24 -7.07 -22.17
CA LEU A 6 -10.74 -5.81 -21.66
C LEU A 6 -10.74 -5.76 -20.13
N GLU A 7 -11.78 -6.31 -19.49
CA GLU A 7 -11.80 -6.47 -18.02
C GLU A 7 -10.74 -7.45 -17.54
N GLY A 8 -10.57 -8.60 -18.20
CA GLY A 8 -9.52 -9.56 -17.88
C GLY A 8 -8.12 -8.95 -17.95
N LEU A 9 -7.86 -8.13 -18.96
CA LEU A 9 -6.61 -7.37 -19.06
C LEU A 9 -6.42 -6.39 -17.90
N LYS A 10 -7.49 -5.68 -17.49
CA LYS A 10 -7.43 -4.78 -16.32
C LYS A 10 -7.10 -5.53 -15.03
N ARG A 11 -7.69 -6.72 -14.83
CA ARG A 11 -7.42 -7.59 -13.67
C ARG A 11 -5.96 -8.04 -13.62
N LEU A 12 -5.34 -8.24 -14.78
CA LEU A 12 -3.92 -8.57 -14.93
C LEU A 12 -3.00 -7.33 -14.97
N ASN A 13 -3.55 -6.14 -14.76
CA ASN A 13 -2.82 -4.87 -14.81
C ASN A 13 -2.10 -4.64 -16.16
N ILE A 14 -2.69 -5.16 -17.24
CA ILE A 14 -2.21 -5.00 -18.61
C ILE A 14 -2.96 -3.82 -19.24
N ARG A 15 -2.22 -2.76 -19.56
CA ARG A 15 -2.80 -1.56 -20.14
C ARG A 15 -3.16 -1.77 -21.61
N ALA A 16 -4.45 -1.81 -21.89
CA ALA A 16 -4.99 -1.68 -23.25
C ALA A 16 -5.15 -0.20 -23.63
N ILE A 17 -4.84 0.14 -24.88
CA ILE A 17 -4.95 1.48 -25.45
C ILE A 17 -6.16 1.52 -26.37
N ARG A 18 -7.01 2.54 -26.23
CA ARG A 18 -8.12 2.79 -27.14
C ARG A 18 -7.59 3.23 -28.50
N TRP A 19 -8.00 2.53 -29.55
CA TRP A 19 -7.58 2.75 -30.93
C TRP A 19 -8.80 2.74 -31.84
N GLY A 20 -9.36 3.92 -32.09
CA GLY A 20 -10.67 4.07 -32.75
C GLY A 20 -11.80 3.47 -31.90
N SER A 21 -12.60 2.58 -32.50
CA SER A 21 -13.72 1.88 -31.86
C SER A 21 -13.31 0.63 -31.05
N SER A 22 -12.01 0.30 -30.98
CA SER A 22 -11.52 -0.92 -30.35
C SER A 22 -10.34 -0.67 -29.40
N TYR A 23 -9.95 -1.69 -28.63
CA TYR A 23 -8.79 -1.64 -27.74
C TYR A 23 -7.68 -2.53 -28.28
N ARG A 24 -6.42 -2.11 -28.06
CA ARG A 24 -5.22 -2.85 -28.47
C ARG A 24 -4.19 -2.92 -27.34
N VAL A 25 -3.43 -4.00 -27.30
CA VAL A 25 -2.32 -4.19 -26.35
C VAL A 25 -0.99 -4.07 -27.09
N LYS A 26 -0.03 -3.36 -26.50
CA LYS A 26 1.30 -3.16 -27.08
C LYS A 26 2.19 -4.35 -26.71
N VAL A 27 2.70 -5.08 -27.70
CA VAL A 27 3.55 -6.27 -27.49
C VAL A 27 4.73 -6.27 -28.44
N ARG A 28 5.79 -6.99 -28.09
CA ARG A 28 6.87 -7.29 -29.02
C ARG A 28 6.45 -8.41 -29.98
N GLY A 29 6.44 -8.13 -31.28
CA GLY A 29 6.06 -9.08 -32.33
C GLY A 29 7.13 -10.14 -32.60
N ARG A 30 6.83 -11.10 -33.49
CA ARG A 30 7.74 -12.22 -33.83
C ARG A 30 9.07 -11.76 -34.45
N THR A 31 9.07 -10.63 -35.14
CA THR A 31 10.25 -10.00 -35.75
C THR A 31 11.02 -9.10 -34.78
N GLY A 32 10.65 -9.07 -33.49
CA GLY A 32 11.29 -8.24 -32.47
C GLY A 32 10.81 -6.78 -32.42
N LYS A 33 10.02 -6.32 -33.40
CA LYS A 33 9.45 -4.96 -33.42
C LYS A 33 8.23 -4.83 -32.49
N MET A 34 8.01 -3.65 -31.93
CA MET A 34 6.80 -3.37 -31.15
C MET A 34 5.58 -3.24 -32.07
N VAL A 35 4.51 -3.97 -31.76
CA VAL A 35 3.25 -4.00 -32.50
C VAL A 35 2.05 -3.89 -31.56
N TYR A 36 0.88 -3.56 -32.10
CA TYR A 36 -0.38 -3.51 -31.37
C TYR A 36 -1.28 -4.66 -31.77
N VAL A 37 -1.71 -5.48 -30.81
CA VAL A 37 -2.60 -6.63 -31.02
C VAL A 37 -4.00 -6.36 -30.46
N SER A 38 -5.04 -6.71 -31.22
CA SER A 38 -6.45 -6.41 -30.88
C SER A 38 -7.35 -7.64 -30.67
N ASN A 39 -6.95 -8.80 -31.20
CA ASN A 39 -7.69 -10.06 -31.12
C ASN A 39 -6.96 -11.00 -30.16
N LEU A 40 -7.33 -10.94 -28.87
CA LEU A 40 -6.70 -11.73 -27.82
C LEU A 40 -7.29 -13.13 -27.68
N SER A 41 -8.34 -13.45 -28.42
CA SER A 41 -8.84 -14.82 -28.56
C SER A 41 -7.88 -15.71 -29.37
N ARG A 42 -6.98 -15.11 -30.17
CA ARG A 42 -5.94 -15.85 -30.92
C ARG A 42 -4.80 -16.33 -30.00
N PRO A 43 -4.50 -17.65 -29.95
CA PRO A 43 -3.42 -18.19 -29.11
C PRO A 43 -2.04 -17.57 -29.38
N ALA A 44 -1.76 -17.23 -30.64
CA ALA A 44 -0.52 -16.55 -31.01
C ALA A 44 -0.37 -15.18 -30.34
N ASN A 45 -1.45 -14.41 -30.22
CA ASN A 45 -1.44 -13.10 -29.57
C ASN A 45 -1.38 -13.24 -28.04
N GLN A 46 -2.04 -14.24 -27.47
CA GLN A 46 -1.94 -14.56 -26.04
C GLN A 46 -0.49 -14.84 -25.63
N LYS A 47 0.25 -15.63 -26.41
CA LYS A 47 1.68 -15.90 -26.16
C LYS A 47 2.52 -14.62 -26.16
N LEU A 48 2.25 -13.69 -27.09
CA LEU A 48 2.97 -12.41 -27.14
C LEU A 48 2.66 -11.53 -25.93
N VAL A 49 1.39 -11.48 -25.50
CA VAL A 49 0.98 -10.73 -24.31
C VAL A 49 1.55 -11.35 -23.04
N ALA A 50 1.38 -12.65 -22.84
CA ALA A 50 1.93 -13.39 -21.70
C ALA A 50 3.44 -13.15 -21.54
N LYS A 51 4.20 -13.26 -22.65
CA LYS A 51 5.64 -13.01 -22.66
C LYS A 51 5.99 -11.54 -22.39
N GLN A 52 5.26 -10.58 -22.95
CA GLN A 52 5.55 -9.15 -22.80
C GLN A 52 5.30 -8.65 -21.37
N TYR A 53 4.28 -9.19 -20.72
CA TYR A 53 3.80 -8.72 -19.41
C TYR A 53 4.17 -9.67 -18.26
N ASN A 54 4.95 -10.72 -18.55
CA ASN A 54 5.37 -11.73 -17.58
C ASN A 54 4.20 -12.37 -16.82
N VAL A 55 3.16 -12.77 -17.56
CA VAL A 55 1.95 -13.43 -17.02
C VAL A 55 1.89 -14.85 -17.60
N SER A 56 1.46 -15.84 -16.80
CA SER A 56 1.26 -17.19 -17.32
C SER A 56 0.15 -17.21 -18.39
N ILE A 57 0.26 -18.12 -19.36
CA ILE A 57 -0.77 -18.25 -20.41
C ILE A 57 -2.09 -18.74 -19.79
N GLU A 58 -2.02 -19.58 -18.76
CA GLU A 58 -3.19 -20.09 -18.03
C GLU A 58 -3.94 -18.96 -17.31
N ASP A 59 -3.23 -18.09 -16.58
CA ASP A 59 -3.85 -16.95 -15.90
C ASP A 59 -4.44 -15.95 -16.90
N LEU A 60 -3.73 -15.69 -18.01
CA LEU A 60 -4.22 -14.83 -19.07
C LEU A 60 -5.54 -15.37 -19.67
N LYS A 61 -5.61 -16.68 -19.93
CA LYS A 61 -6.82 -17.33 -20.43
C LYS A 61 -7.95 -17.34 -19.41
N LYS A 62 -7.64 -17.66 -18.16
CA LYS A 62 -8.60 -17.69 -17.06
C LYS A 62 -9.27 -16.33 -16.90
N GLN A 63 -8.49 -15.26 -16.79
CA GLN A 63 -9.00 -13.91 -16.55
C GLN A 63 -9.77 -13.31 -17.73
N MET A 64 -9.47 -13.74 -18.96
CA MET A 64 -10.14 -13.29 -20.19
C MET A 64 -11.26 -14.24 -20.67
N SER A 65 -11.58 -15.30 -19.92
CA SER A 65 -12.66 -16.23 -20.32
C SER A 65 -14.02 -15.50 -20.23
N PRO A 66 -14.92 -15.68 -21.22
CA PRO A 66 -16.28 -15.15 -21.15
C PRO A 66 -17.09 -15.77 -20.00
N GLU A 67 -16.74 -17.00 -19.59
CA GLU A 67 -17.28 -17.67 -18.41
C GLU A 67 -16.62 -17.26 -17.10
N TYR A 68 -15.58 -16.39 -17.13
CA TYR A 68 -14.99 -15.84 -15.92
C TYR A 68 -16.02 -14.96 -15.22
N LYS A 69 -16.72 -15.57 -14.27
CA LYS A 69 -17.41 -14.85 -13.22
C LYS A 69 -16.33 -14.37 -12.27
N ALA A 70 -16.18 -13.05 -12.13
CA ALA A 70 -15.61 -12.53 -10.88
C ALA A 70 -16.34 -13.27 -9.77
N ASP A 71 -15.59 -13.90 -8.85
CA ASP A 71 -16.15 -14.66 -7.73
C ASP A 71 -17.41 -13.91 -7.25
N PRO A 72 -18.63 -14.48 -7.36
CA PRO A 72 -19.86 -13.73 -7.10
C PRO A 72 -19.91 -13.20 -5.67
N LYS A 73 -19.04 -13.74 -4.80
CA LYS A 73 -18.83 -13.35 -3.43
C LYS A 73 -17.70 -12.32 -3.26
N TYR A 74 -17.02 -11.94 -4.33
CA TYR A 74 -16.00 -10.90 -4.34
C TYR A 74 -16.57 -9.58 -4.87
N ARG A 75 -16.42 -8.52 -4.09
CA ARG A 75 -16.79 -7.17 -4.50
C ARG A 75 -15.59 -6.24 -4.35
N PHE A 76 -15.24 -5.56 -5.43
CA PHE A 76 -14.18 -4.57 -5.47
C PHE A 76 -14.75 -3.16 -5.52
N TYR A 77 -14.17 -2.27 -4.74
CA TYR A 77 -14.45 -0.85 -4.79
C TYR A 77 -13.14 -0.08 -4.90
N ASN A 78 -13.02 0.76 -5.92
CA ASN A 78 -11.87 1.64 -6.11
C ASN A 78 -12.28 3.10 -5.85
N GLY A 79 -11.81 3.66 -4.75
CA GLY A 79 -12.00 5.06 -4.39
C GLY A 79 -10.75 5.90 -4.66
N LYS A 80 -10.87 7.22 -4.51
CA LYS A 80 -9.77 8.18 -4.78
C LYS A 80 -8.56 8.05 -3.84
N HIS A 81 -8.78 7.64 -2.60
CA HIS A 81 -7.76 7.57 -1.54
C HIS A 81 -7.63 6.19 -0.91
N MET A 82 -8.53 5.28 -1.27
CA MET A 82 -8.66 3.97 -0.66
C MET A 82 -9.39 3.05 -1.63
N GLU A 83 -8.92 1.82 -1.74
CA GLU A 83 -9.66 0.73 -2.35
C GLU A 83 -10.07 -0.30 -1.29
N SER A 84 -11.11 -1.08 -1.59
CA SER A 84 -11.54 -2.15 -0.70
C SER A 84 -11.91 -3.42 -1.45
N HIS A 85 -11.58 -4.55 -0.84
CA HIS A 85 -11.75 -5.89 -1.37
C HIS A 85 -12.61 -6.67 -0.39
N LEU A 86 -13.86 -6.97 -0.75
CA LEU A 86 -14.79 -7.74 0.07
C LEU A 86 -14.86 -9.17 -0.48
N TYR A 87 -14.66 -10.17 0.37
CA TYR A 87 -14.91 -11.57 0.06
C TYR A 87 -15.96 -12.12 1.01
N GLU A 88 -17.07 -12.63 0.47
CA GLU A 88 -18.17 -13.25 1.19
C GLU A 88 -18.09 -14.79 1.12
N GLY A 89 -18.74 -15.48 2.06
CA GLY A 89 -18.82 -16.94 2.12
C GLY A 89 -17.47 -17.66 1.99
N ILE A 90 -16.43 -17.13 2.63
CA ILE A 90 -15.07 -17.67 2.66
C ILE A 90 -14.97 -18.86 3.62
N GLN A 91 -14.18 -19.86 3.25
CA GLN A 91 -13.76 -20.91 4.18
C GLN A 91 -12.54 -20.44 4.97
N ALA A 92 -12.36 -20.95 6.20
CA ALA A 92 -11.23 -20.56 7.07
C ALA A 92 -9.86 -20.77 6.41
N GLY A 93 -9.71 -21.81 5.59
CA GLY A 93 -8.47 -22.09 4.85
C GLY A 93 -8.17 -21.10 3.72
N GLU A 94 -9.19 -20.45 3.14
CA GLU A 94 -9.04 -19.54 2.00
C GLU A 94 -8.74 -18.10 2.41
N PHE A 95 -8.98 -17.75 3.67
CA PHE A 95 -8.85 -16.38 4.18
C PHE A 95 -7.45 -15.81 3.93
N TYR A 96 -6.40 -16.53 4.36
CA TYR A 96 -5.02 -16.05 4.27
C TYR A 96 -4.55 -15.92 2.82
N ASP A 97 -4.90 -16.88 1.97
CA ASP A 97 -4.50 -16.86 0.57
C ASP A 97 -5.16 -15.69 -0.18
N LYS A 98 -6.47 -15.47 0.04
CA LYS A 98 -7.18 -14.35 -0.60
C LYS A 98 -6.65 -13.00 -0.11
N LEU A 99 -6.41 -12.86 1.20
CA LEU A 99 -5.80 -11.66 1.80
C LEU A 99 -4.40 -11.40 1.22
N GLU A 100 -3.52 -12.40 1.25
CA GLU A 100 -2.14 -12.25 0.76
C GLU A 100 -2.12 -11.87 -0.73
N ASN A 101 -2.98 -12.48 -1.56
CA ASN A 101 -3.08 -12.15 -2.98
C ASN A 101 -3.51 -10.69 -3.22
N VAL A 102 -4.47 -10.17 -2.45
CA VAL A 102 -4.90 -8.77 -2.54
C VAL A 102 -3.74 -7.82 -2.21
N LEU A 103 -3.03 -8.09 -1.11
CA LEU A 103 -1.90 -7.25 -0.67
C LEU A 103 -0.69 -7.37 -1.61
N ASP A 104 -0.44 -8.55 -2.17
CA ASP A 104 0.66 -8.79 -3.11
C ASP A 104 0.38 -8.21 -4.51
N SER A 105 -0.87 -7.91 -4.84
CA SER A 105 -1.21 -7.22 -6.10
C SER A 105 -0.85 -5.72 -6.11
N GLN A 106 -0.60 -5.13 -4.95
CA GLN A 106 -0.35 -3.69 -4.79
C GLN A 106 1.01 -3.27 -5.37
N LYS A 107 1.10 -2.06 -5.94
CA LYS A 107 2.34 -1.54 -6.59
C LYS A 107 2.99 -0.37 -5.86
N SER A 108 2.21 0.42 -5.13
CA SER A 108 2.61 1.55 -4.31
C SER A 108 2.48 1.21 -2.84
N ALA A 109 3.30 1.80 -1.98
CA ALA A 109 3.18 1.54 -0.55
C ALA A 109 1.78 1.93 -0.07
N PHE A 110 1.32 1.28 0.98
CA PHE A 110 -0.05 1.45 1.44
C PHE A 110 -0.14 1.29 2.96
N LYS A 111 -1.23 1.77 3.53
CA LYS A 111 -1.68 1.25 4.83
C LYS A 111 -2.80 0.24 4.58
N VAL A 112 -2.89 -0.81 5.38
CA VAL A 112 -3.99 -1.76 5.32
C VAL A 112 -4.69 -1.88 6.66
N ASN A 113 -6.01 -1.99 6.64
CA ASN A 113 -6.77 -2.56 7.74
C ASN A 113 -7.75 -3.61 7.20
N ILE A 114 -8.19 -4.52 8.06
CA ILE A 114 -9.03 -5.67 7.70
C ILE A 114 -10.22 -5.67 8.65
N ALA A 115 -11.41 -5.93 8.12
CA ALA A 115 -12.62 -6.12 8.91
C ALA A 115 -13.23 -7.50 8.65
N LEU A 116 -13.75 -8.14 9.70
CA LEU A 116 -14.33 -9.49 9.64
C LEU A 116 -15.85 -9.44 9.70
N GLY A 117 -16.51 -10.24 8.87
CA GLY A 117 -17.93 -10.54 9.00
C GLY A 117 -18.12 -11.97 9.45
N TYR A 118 -19.03 -12.16 10.40
CA TYR A 118 -19.16 -13.41 11.13
C TYR A 118 -20.59 -13.67 11.57
N ASP A 119 -20.90 -14.95 11.74
CA ASP A 119 -22.15 -15.45 12.26
C ASP A 119 -21.97 -15.84 13.72
N LEU A 120 -22.90 -15.39 14.56
CA LEU A 120 -23.08 -15.85 15.93
C LEU A 120 -24.26 -16.82 16.00
N VAL A 121 -24.20 -17.72 16.97
CA VAL A 121 -25.31 -18.61 17.35
C VAL A 121 -25.56 -18.50 18.85
N SER A 122 -26.82 -18.51 19.25
CA SER A 122 -27.20 -18.51 20.67
C SER A 122 -26.76 -19.81 21.36
N LEU A 123 -26.40 -19.71 22.64
CA LEU A 123 -26.04 -20.86 23.47
C LEU A 123 -27.28 -21.63 23.94
N THR A 124 -28.47 -21.03 23.90
CA THR A 124 -29.72 -21.63 24.36
C THR A 124 -30.63 -22.08 23.22
N ASP A 125 -30.44 -21.54 22.02
CA ASP A 125 -31.21 -21.87 20.81
C ASP A 125 -30.31 -21.86 19.57
N ASP A 126 -29.94 -23.05 19.08
CA ASP A 126 -29.06 -23.20 17.92
C ASP A 126 -29.68 -22.68 16.61
N SER A 127 -31.00 -22.40 16.58
CA SER A 127 -31.69 -21.79 15.44
C SER A 127 -31.59 -20.26 15.42
N GLU A 128 -31.28 -19.61 16.56
CA GLU A 128 -31.10 -18.17 16.62
C GLU A 128 -29.68 -17.80 16.16
N THR A 129 -29.57 -17.35 14.92
CA THR A 129 -28.31 -16.83 14.36
C THR A 129 -28.34 -15.32 14.20
N ARG A 130 -27.19 -14.67 14.44
CA ARG A 130 -27.01 -13.24 14.18
C ARG A 130 -25.79 -12.99 13.32
N TYR A 131 -25.98 -12.25 12.24
CA TYR A 131 -24.90 -11.91 11.32
C TYR A 131 -24.35 -10.50 11.61
N PHE A 132 -23.03 -10.39 11.60
CA PHE A 132 -22.31 -9.12 11.71
C PHE A 132 -21.58 -8.83 10.40
N HIS A 133 -21.89 -7.67 9.81
CA HIS A 133 -21.24 -7.23 8.58
C HIS A 133 -19.81 -6.71 8.85
N PRO A 134 -18.86 -6.96 7.94
CA PRO A 134 -17.50 -6.44 8.06
C PRO A 134 -17.50 -4.92 7.96
N ASN A 135 -17.05 -4.28 9.03
CA ASN A 135 -16.94 -2.84 9.15
C ASN A 135 -15.77 -2.46 10.07
N ILE A 136 -14.89 -1.58 9.58
CA ILE A 136 -13.70 -1.08 10.29
C ILE A 136 -14.02 -0.36 11.60
N GLY A 137 -15.26 0.09 11.83
CA GLY A 137 -15.64 0.70 13.11
C GLY A 137 -15.90 -0.31 14.23
N ASN A 138 -16.24 -1.56 13.89
CA ASN A 138 -16.76 -2.51 14.86
C ASN A 138 -16.12 -3.90 14.83
N THR A 139 -15.49 -4.27 13.73
CA THR A 139 -15.01 -5.64 13.46
C THR A 139 -13.60 -5.63 12.88
N TYR A 140 -12.84 -4.57 13.19
CA TYR A 140 -11.47 -4.41 12.72
C TYR A 140 -10.54 -5.44 13.37
N VAL A 141 -9.56 -5.90 12.60
CA VAL A 141 -8.52 -6.80 13.09
C VAL A 141 -7.43 -6.01 13.79
N PHE A 142 -6.97 -4.91 13.18
CA PHE A 142 -5.95 -4.01 13.73
C PHE A 142 -6.59 -2.73 14.27
N ASN A 143 -6.15 -2.29 15.45
CA ASN A 143 -6.62 -1.06 16.09
C ASN A 143 -6.36 0.18 15.20
N ALA A 144 -5.30 0.13 14.38
CA ALA A 144 -4.95 1.16 13.42
C ALA A 144 -4.46 0.53 12.10
N PRO A 145 -4.61 1.22 10.94
CA PRO A 145 -4.10 0.71 9.67
C PRO A 145 -2.57 0.52 9.67
N ILE A 146 -2.12 -0.70 9.38
CA ILE A 146 -0.71 -1.09 9.38
C ILE A 146 -0.05 -0.65 8.09
N ALA A 147 1.13 -0.02 8.20
CA ALA A 147 1.93 0.38 7.04
C ALA A 147 2.59 -0.82 6.38
N VAL A 148 2.33 -1.01 5.08
CA VAL A 148 3.01 -1.97 4.22
C VAL A 148 3.88 -1.20 3.24
N ASN A 149 5.18 -1.21 3.54
CA ASN A 149 6.18 -0.52 2.73
C ASN A 149 6.92 -1.50 1.82
N SER A 150 6.84 -2.81 2.08
CA SER A 150 7.48 -3.86 1.27
C SER A 150 6.57 -5.09 1.11
N LYS A 151 6.89 -5.97 0.15
CA LYS A 151 6.17 -7.26 0.04
C LYS A 151 6.38 -8.17 1.24
N ALA A 152 7.57 -8.12 1.85
CA ALA A 152 7.87 -8.91 3.05
C ALA A 152 6.99 -8.51 4.24
N ASP A 153 6.61 -7.23 4.34
CA ASP A 153 5.72 -6.73 5.40
C ASP A 153 4.36 -7.44 5.39
N ILE A 154 3.88 -7.90 4.23
CA ILE A 154 2.62 -8.64 4.11
C ILE A 154 2.68 -9.89 4.99
N ARG A 155 3.69 -10.74 4.80
CA ARG A 155 3.83 -11.96 5.62
C ARG A 155 4.22 -11.66 7.06
N LYS A 156 5.18 -10.74 7.26
CA LYS A 156 5.79 -10.49 8.58
C LYS A 156 4.89 -9.70 9.52
N LYS A 157 4.21 -8.65 9.02
CA LYS A 157 3.40 -7.74 9.83
C LYS A 157 1.92 -8.07 9.76
N ILE A 158 1.41 -8.51 8.60
CA ILE A 158 -0.03 -8.76 8.46
C ILE A 158 -0.35 -10.22 8.75
N ILE A 159 0.15 -11.16 7.95
CA ILE A 159 -0.24 -12.57 8.06
C ILE A 159 0.21 -13.17 9.40
N SER A 160 1.47 -12.97 9.80
CA SER A 160 1.98 -13.50 11.06
C SER A 160 1.22 -12.98 12.27
N GLU A 161 0.89 -11.69 12.28
CA GLU A 161 0.18 -11.05 13.39
C GLU A 161 -1.24 -11.62 13.50
N ILE A 162 -1.97 -11.71 12.39
CA ILE A 162 -3.32 -12.29 12.37
C ILE A 162 -3.32 -13.76 12.80
N ARG A 163 -2.33 -14.54 12.38
CA ARG A 163 -2.20 -15.95 12.80
C ARG A 163 -1.90 -16.11 14.29
N SER A 164 -1.17 -15.16 14.87
CA SER A 164 -0.87 -15.15 16.30
C SER A 164 -2.04 -14.66 17.14
N MET A 165 -3.02 -13.99 16.52
CA MET A 165 -4.23 -13.52 17.18
C MET A 165 -5.29 -14.61 17.22
N GLU A 166 -5.93 -14.74 18.38
CA GLU A 166 -7.22 -15.41 18.45
C GLU A 166 -8.29 -14.45 17.92
N LEU A 167 -8.66 -14.57 16.65
CA LEU A 167 -9.57 -13.63 15.98
C LEU A 167 -10.93 -13.52 16.67
N ALA A 168 -11.38 -14.58 17.37
CA ALA A 168 -12.58 -14.58 18.18
C ALA A 168 -12.58 -13.49 19.27
N ASN A 169 -11.41 -13.12 19.79
CA ASN A 169 -11.24 -12.07 20.80
C ASN A 169 -11.38 -10.64 20.24
N LYS A 170 -11.34 -10.49 18.90
CA LYS A 170 -11.60 -9.21 18.22
C LYS A 170 -13.08 -9.02 17.89
N LEU A 171 -13.90 -10.06 18.04
CA LEU A 171 -15.31 -10.01 17.67
C LEU A 171 -16.14 -9.41 18.80
N LYS A 172 -17.20 -8.69 18.43
CA LYS A 172 -18.17 -8.13 19.36
C LYS A 172 -19.35 -9.08 19.53
N TYR A 173 -19.84 -9.18 20.76
CA TYR A 173 -20.96 -10.04 21.12
C TYR A 173 -22.11 -9.17 21.65
N PRO A 174 -23.38 -9.44 21.28
CA PRO A 174 -24.54 -8.75 21.84
C PRO A 174 -24.69 -8.99 23.35
N SER A 175 -24.37 -10.20 23.79
CA SER A 175 -24.41 -10.66 25.18
C SER A 175 -23.52 -11.89 25.34
N SER A 176 -23.29 -12.33 26.58
CA SER A 176 -22.58 -13.59 26.88
C SER A 176 -23.32 -14.86 26.44
N GLY A 177 -24.57 -14.73 25.96
CA GLY A 177 -25.40 -15.84 25.49
C GLY A 177 -25.10 -16.29 24.06
N TYR A 178 -24.10 -15.74 23.39
CA TYR A 178 -23.75 -16.07 22.00
C TYR A 178 -22.32 -16.57 21.88
N LYS A 179 -22.10 -17.50 20.95
CA LYS A 179 -20.77 -17.95 20.53
C LYS A 179 -20.59 -17.74 19.02
N VAL A 180 -19.33 -17.69 18.58
CA VAL A 180 -18.99 -17.60 17.15
C VAL A 180 -19.31 -18.93 16.47
N LYS A 181 -20.10 -18.85 15.40
CA LYS A 181 -20.36 -19.99 14.52
C LYS A 181 -19.28 -20.09 13.44
N ALA A 182 -19.05 -18.99 12.72
CA ALA A 182 -18.03 -18.92 11.68
C ALA A 182 -17.69 -17.47 11.31
N ILE A 183 -16.44 -17.23 10.91
CA ILE A 183 -16.05 -16.03 10.18
C ILE A 183 -16.24 -16.35 8.69
N THR A 184 -17.24 -15.74 8.08
CA THR A 184 -17.69 -16.07 6.73
C THR A 184 -17.35 -14.99 5.72
N VAL A 185 -16.92 -13.82 6.16
CA VAL A 185 -16.65 -12.67 5.30
C VAL A 185 -15.42 -11.92 5.81
N PHE A 186 -14.62 -11.36 4.89
CA PHE A 186 -13.65 -10.33 5.27
C PHE A 186 -13.59 -9.22 4.23
N LYS A 187 -13.18 -8.04 4.69
CA LYS A 187 -13.02 -6.86 3.85
C LYS A 187 -11.69 -6.18 4.14
N ASP A 188 -10.86 -6.08 3.11
CA ASP A 188 -9.61 -5.33 3.16
C ASP A 188 -9.84 -3.88 2.78
N TYR A 189 -9.17 -2.99 3.48
CA TYR A 189 -9.15 -1.55 3.22
C TYR A 189 -7.72 -1.12 2.98
N ILE A 190 -7.40 -0.77 1.74
CA ILE A 190 -6.05 -0.39 1.30
C ILE A 190 -6.03 1.11 1.05
N TYR A 191 -5.18 1.81 1.79
CA TYR A 191 -4.97 3.25 1.70
C TYR A 191 -3.66 3.50 0.96
N HIS A 192 -3.77 3.91 -0.31
CA HIS A 192 -2.61 4.15 -1.17
C HIS A 192 -1.76 5.31 -0.67
N ARG A 193 -0.44 5.14 -0.69
CA ARG A 193 0.55 6.20 -0.47
C ARG A 193 1.14 6.63 -1.80
N ASN A 194 1.53 7.89 -1.88
CA ASN A 194 2.03 8.51 -3.12
C ASN A 194 3.52 8.22 -3.34
N HIS A 195 3.90 6.96 -3.19
CA HIS A 195 5.25 6.48 -3.44
C HIS A 195 5.17 4.97 -3.75
N ALA A 196 6.03 4.49 -4.64
CA ALA A 196 6.09 3.06 -4.97
C ALA A 196 6.24 2.18 -3.71
N LEU A 197 5.85 0.89 -3.77
CA LEU A 197 6.24 -0.04 -2.69
C LEU A 197 7.78 -0.04 -2.63
N GLY A 198 8.32 0.32 -1.47
CA GLY A 198 9.74 0.60 -1.28
C GLY A 198 10.17 2.05 -1.55
N ASP A 199 9.25 3.01 -1.61
CA ASP A 199 9.49 4.47 -1.77
C ASP A 199 8.85 5.23 -0.56
N SER A 200 8.87 6.57 -0.39
CA SER A 200 8.77 7.17 0.98
C SER A 200 8.00 8.51 1.27
N GLU A 201 7.22 9.14 0.39
CA GLU A 201 6.55 10.47 0.68
C GLU A 201 5.17 10.43 1.46
N ALA A 202 4.93 11.25 2.52
CA ALA A 202 3.81 11.18 3.51
C ALA A 202 3.16 12.54 3.96
N VAL A 203 1.92 12.58 4.51
CA VAL A 203 1.15 13.80 4.97
C VAL A 203 1.03 13.91 6.51
N ILE A 204 1.17 15.12 7.06
CA ILE A 204 1.29 15.42 8.51
C ILE A 204 -0.04 15.88 9.17
N PRO A 205 -0.43 15.37 10.36
CA PRO A 205 -1.65 15.75 11.12
C PRO A 205 -1.78 17.24 11.52
N LYS A 206 -3.02 17.75 11.65
CA LYS A 206 -3.33 19.17 11.99
C LYS A 206 -2.75 19.60 13.33
N VAL A 207 -2.85 18.76 14.36
CA VAL A 207 -2.28 19.02 15.68
C VAL A 207 -0.77 19.21 15.60
N ILE A 208 -0.07 18.47 14.73
CA ILE A 208 1.36 18.68 14.47
C ILE A 208 1.57 19.97 13.68
N ARG A 209 0.75 20.22 12.67
CA ARG A 209 0.88 21.39 11.78
C ARG A 209 0.67 22.74 12.48
N GLU A 210 -0.20 22.81 13.49
CA GLU A 210 -0.55 24.05 14.22
C GLU A 210 0.15 24.15 15.58
N ASN A 211 0.85 23.10 16.00
CA ASN A 211 1.62 23.15 17.22
C ASN A 211 2.80 24.12 17.05
N LYS A 212 2.80 25.21 17.82
CA LYS A 212 3.87 26.22 17.83
C LYS A 212 5.26 25.65 18.19
N HIS A 213 5.31 24.46 18.80
CA HIS A 213 6.53 23.74 19.14
C HIS A 213 6.98 22.77 18.03
N VAL A 214 6.16 22.58 16.99
CA VAL A 214 6.50 21.72 15.85
C VAL A 214 6.60 22.56 14.59
N ILE A 215 7.64 22.29 13.81
CA ILE A 215 8.00 23.13 12.69
C ILE A 215 7.86 22.31 11.42
N ASN A 216 7.14 22.89 10.47
CA ASN A 216 6.86 22.26 9.21
C ASN A 216 7.65 22.97 8.10
N PHE A 217 8.51 22.21 7.43
CA PHE A 217 9.23 22.69 6.25
C PHE A 217 8.46 22.26 5.00
N PRO A 218 7.83 23.20 4.26
CA PRO A 218 7.20 22.84 3.00
C PRO A 218 8.27 22.52 1.94
N LYS A 219 8.00 21.50 1.12
CA LYS A 219 8.78 21.18 -0.11
C LYS A 219 10.29 21.01 0.16
N THR A 220 10.63 20.08 1.05
CA THR A 220 12.02 19.76 1.41
C THR A 220 12.77 19.02 0.30
N ASN A 221 12.08 18.54 -0.74
CA ASN A 221 12.67 17.79 -1.87
C ASN A 221 13.62 16.70 -1.37
N ASN A 222 13.11 15.81 -0.51
CA ASN A 222 13.82 14.68 0.10
C ASN A 222 14.87 15.02 1.15
N LYS A 223 14.92 16.27 1.65
CA LYS A 223 15.94 16.74 2.61
C LYS A 223 15.33 17.13 3.96
N CYS A 224 14.24 16.48 4.36
CA CYS A 224 13.52 16.80 5.59
C CYS A 224 14.41 16.82 6.83
N ASP A 225 15.33 15.87 6.95
CA ASP A 225 16.18 15.74 8.14
C ASP A 225 17.27 16.83 8.19
N PHE A 226 17.86 17.17 7.04
CA PHE A 226 18.79 18.31 6.96
C PHE A 226 18.09 19.65 7.27
N HIS A 227 16.82 19.78 6.90
CA HIS A 227 16.00 20.92 7.32
C HIS A 227 15.82 20.97 8.85
N CYS A 228 15.55 19.84 9.50
CA CYS A 228 15.44 19.74 10.96
C CYS A 228 16.77 20.07 11.66
N ILE A 229 17.90 19.54 11.21
CA ILE A 229 19.22 19.79 11.80
C ILE A 229 19.67 21.23 11.61
N ALA A 230 19.51 21.75 10.39
CA ALA A 230 19.83 23.14 10.10
C ALA A 230 19.02 24.06 11.03
N TRP A 231 17.73 23.75 11.22
CA TRP A 231 16.88 24.50 12.12
C TRP A 231 17.31 24.40 13.58
N HIS A 232 17.67 23.20 14.06
CA HIS A 232 18.13 22.99 15.43
C HIS A 232 19.43 23.75 15.71
N SER A 233 20.38 23.70 14.78
CA SER A 233 21.72 24.29 14.93
C SER A 233 21.75 25.82 14.85
N MET A 234 20.68 26.44 14.34
CA MET A 234 20.55 27.90 14.31
C MET A 234 20.25 28.47 15.70
N GLN A 235 21.17 29.29 16.21
CA GLN A 235 21.06 30.00 17.48
C GLN A 235 20.31 31.35 17.38
N ASP A 236 19.86 31.75 16.19
CA ASP A 236 19.14 33.00 15.98
C ASP A 236 17.69 32.91 16.51
N PRO A 237 17.28 33.75 17.48
CA PRO A 237 15.92 33.77 18.01
C PRO A 237 14.87 34.27 16.99
N LYS A 238 15.29 34.89 15.87
CA LYS A 238 14.43 35.37 14.78
C LYS A 238 14.56 34.51 13.51
N LYS A 239 15.03 33.26 13.63
CA LYS A 239 15.18 32.35 12.50
C LYS A 239 13.85 32.13 11.75
N ASP A 240 13.89 32.24 10.42
CA ASP A 240 12.75 32.11 9.52
C ASP A 240 12.84 30.81 8.71
N PRO A 241 11.85 29.90 8.80
CA PRO A 241 11.89 28.61 8.11
C PRO A 241 11.89 28.75 6.58
N ARG A 242 11.47 29.90 6.03
CA ARG A 242 11.48 30.18 4.58
C ARG A 242 12.88 30.52 4.07
N ARG A 243 13.82 30.87 4.94
CA ARG A 243 15.18 31.32 4.58
C ARG A 243 16.28 30.32 4.94
N ILE A 244 15.92 29.08 5.29
CA ILE A 244 16.83 28.06 5.81
C ILE A 244 17.70 27.35 4.76
N GLN A 245 17.47 27.58 3.46
CA GLN A 245 18.10 26.80 2.39
C GLN A 245 19.65 26.86 2.38
N ALA A 246 20.24 27.97 2.79
CA ALA A 246 21.70 28.08 2.89
C ALA A 246 22.24 27.13 3.98
N GLN A 247 21.61 27.13 5.15
CA GLN A 247 21.96 26.28 6.28
C GLN A 247 21.72 24.80 5.99
N VAL A 248 20.65 24.47 5.24
CA VAL A 248 20.41 23.11 4.75
C VAL A 248 21.56 22.63 3.86
N LYS A 249 22.06 23.49 2.96
CA LYS A 249 23.22 23.17 2.12
C LYS A 249 24.49 22.99 2.94
N ASP A 250 24.70 23.80 3.98
CA ASP A 250 25.88 23.69 4.83
C ASP A 250 25.84 22.44 5.72
N ALA A 251 24.67 22.09 6.27
CA ALA A 251 24.45 20.81 6.94
C ALA A 251 24.73 19.64 5.99
N PHE A 252 24.24 19.71 4.74
CA PHE A 252 24.51 18.70 3.72
C PHE A 252 26.01 18.59 3.37
N LYS A 253 26.74 19.70 3.22
CA LYS A 253 28.20 19.68 3.00
C LYS A 253 28.97 19.03 4.16
N ARG A 254 28.56 19.31 5.39
CA ARG A 254 29.15 18.68 6.59
C ARG A 254 28.93 17.17 6.57
N TYR A 255 27.71 16.72 6.25
CA TYR A 255 27.41 15.31 6.08
C TYR A 255 28.23 14.68 4.94
N CYS A 256 28.36 15.35 3.80
CA CYS A 256 29.23 14.90 2.72
C CYS A 256 30.69 14.73 3.19
N SER A 257 31.21 15.70 3.94
CA SER A 257 32.59 15.64 4.48
C SER A 257 32.76 14.48 5.46
N PHE A 258 31.81 14.26 6.37
CA PHE A 258 31.79 13.12 7.29
C PHE A 258 31.78 11.78 6.56
N LYS A 259 31.03 11.67 5.46
CA LYS A 259 30.98 10.47 4.61
C LYS A 259 32.14 10.38 3.60
N GLY A 260 33.07 11.34 3.56
CA GLY A 260 34.18 11.38 2.60
C GLY A 260 33.77 11.64 1.14
N ILE A 261 32.63 12.30 0.92
CA ILE A 261 32.02 12.56 -0.40
C ILE A 261 32.24 14.02 -0.79
N THR A 262 32.63 14.27 -2.05
CA THR A 262 32.73 15.63 -2.59
C THR A 262 31.35 16.21 -2.89
N TYR A 263 31.04 17.36 -2.30
CA TYR A 263 29.78 18.08 -2.52
C TYR A 263 29.65 18.58 -3.98
N SER A 264 28.45 18.46 -4.55
CA SER A 264 28.04 19.15 -5.78
C SER A 264 26.56 19.53 -5.75
N LEU A 265 26.16 20.53 -6.54
CA LEU A 265 24.76 20.96 -6.63
C LEU A 265 23.87 19.87 -7.27
N GLY A 266 24.40 19.13 -8.25
CA GLY A 266 23.69 18.01 -8.86
C GLY A 266 23.38 16.91 -7.84
N LEU A 267 24.37 16.56 -7.01
CA LEU A 267 24.21 15.60 -5.91
C LEU A 267 23.16 16.07 -4.91
N PHE A 268 23.18 17.36 -4.55
CA PHE A 268 22.17 17.92 -3.66
C PHE A 268 20.76 17.77 -4.25
N HIS A 269 20.54 18.10 -5.52
CA HIS A 269 19.21 18.01 -6.13
C HIS A 269 18.68 16.59 -6.28
N SER A 270 19.53 15.61 -6.63
CA SER A 270 19.14 14.22 -6.85
C SER A 270 19.15 13.35 -5.58
N PHE A 271 19.50 13.93 -4.42
CA PHE A 271 19.56 13.20 -3.16
C PHE A 271 18.20 12.56 -2.78
N LYS A 272 18.24 11.29 -2.39
CA LYS A 272 17.06 10.50 -2.01
C LYS A 272 16.60 10.81 -0.58
N PRO A 273 15.34 10.49 -0.22
CA PRO A 273 14.86 10.63 1.16
C PRO A 273 15.72 9.83 2.13
N VAL A 274 15.91 10.35 3.34
CA VAL A 274 16.62 9.68 4.43
C VAL A 274 15.61 8.76 5.13
N ASP A 275 15.97 7.48 5.28
CA ASP A 275 15.16 6.50 6.00
C ASP A 275 15.37 6.61 7.51
N LEU A 276 14.39 6.16 8.31
CA LEU A 276 14.45 6.14 9.77
C LEU A 276 15.72 5.43 10.29
N LEU A 277 16.19 4.40 9.59
CA LEU A 277 17.39 3.64 9.97
C LEU A 277 18.71 4.38 9.75
N GLN A 278 18.69 5.53 9.06
CA GLN A 278 19.89 6.31 8.75
C GLN A 278 20.13 7.44 9.77
N LEU A 279 19.34 7.52 10.83
CA LEU A 279 19.42 8.63 11.80
C LEU A 279 20.62 8.54 12.75
N ASP A 280 21.14 7.35 13.06
CA ASP A 280 22.32 7.19 13.92
C ASP A 280 23.56 7.89 13.33
N ASP A 281 23.74 7.81 12.01
CA ASP A 281 24.79 8.54 11.28
C ASP A 281 24.66 10.07 11.42
N PHE A 282 23.41 10.54 11.52
CA PHE A 282 23.11 11.96 11.68
C PHE A 282 23.40 12.39 13.12
N GLU A 283 23.07 11.57 14.10
CA GLU A 283 23.43 11.78 15.51
C GLU A 283 24.94 11.92 15.68
N GLU A 284 25.73 11.01 15.11
CA GLU A 284 27.20 11.04 15.19
C GLU A 284 27.80 12.22 14.40
N CYS A 285 27.38 12.43 13.15
CA CYS A 285 27.91 13.51 12.31
C CYS A 285 27.68 14.90 12.92
N PHE A 286 26.50 15.12 13.50
CA PHE A 286 26.08 16.41 14.02
C PHE A 286 26.22 16.54 15.53
N GLN A 287 26.58 15.46 16.24
CA GLN A 287 26.75 15.40 17.69
C GLN A 287 25.48 15.82 18.44
N LEU A 288 24.37 15.16 18.11
CA LEU A 288 23.03 15.42 18.66
C LEU A 288 22.25 14.12 18.87
N ALA A 289 21.20 14.16 19.71
CA ALA A 289 20.29 13.04 19.91
C ALA A 289 18.93 13.33 19.23
N ILE A 290 18.45 12.41 18.40
CA ILE A 290 17.24 12.51 17.59
C ILE A 290 16.16 11.59 18.17
N ASN A 291 15.08 12.19 18.67
CA ASN A 291 13.90 11.44 19.08
C ASN A 291 12.85 11.47 17.97
N VAL A 292 12.46 10.30 17.47
CA VAL A 292 11.43 10.17 16.44
C VAL A 292 10.11 9.73 17.08
N TYR A 293 9.06 10.50 16.81
CA TYR A 293 7.73 10.22 17.30
C TYR A 293 6.81 9.88 16.12
N SER A 294 6.15 8.73 16.19
CA SER A 294 5.01 8.43 15.34
C SER A 294 3.75 8.96 16.00
N MET A 295 2.93 9.69 15.24
CA MET A 295 1.57 10.00 15.66
C MET A 295 0.66 8.91 15.09
N ASP A 296 -0.02 8.19 15.99
CA ASP A 296 -1.02 7.16 15.66
C ASP A 296 -2.27 7.75 14.98
#